data_AF-A0A2J6TD82-F1
#
_entry.id   AF-A0A2J6TD82-F1
#
_cell.length_a   1.000
_cell.length_b   1.000
_cell.length_c   1.000
_cell.angle_alpha   90.00
_cell.angle_beta   90.00
_cell.angle_gamma   90.00
#
_symmetry.space_group_name_H-M   'P 1'
#
loop_
_entity.id
_entity.type
_entity.pdbx_description
1 polymer ?
#
loop_
_entity_poly.entity_id
_entity_poly.type
_entity_poly.pdbx_seq_one_letter_code
_entity_poly.pdbx_strand_id
1 'polypeptide(L)'
;MFHDTGVREGVAIVQLATSRVFHVRKNLDTALRQFRSPYSDVNVWVDALCINQRDNIEKKTQVSRMNEIYSEAEEVVVWLGEGNTETRKTFKLLRSILNLQELDKLIKDTNKYEQWMLIVKLMRLPWFTRRWVIQELALAKKATVQWGPERMLWKDFADAIALFMTRHDEIKAYLEKPKTFSDKQDHDAHLGLIEPQALGANTLVDATTNLFRRSDDGKRIQDRLVDLEVLVSSMFLAFEASEPRDTIYAVLSLAKDTMPRPKS
;
A
#
# COMPACT_ATOMS: atom_id res chain seq x y z
N MET A 1 11.63 -5.66 -1.45
CA MET A 1 11.91 -4.48 -0.59
C MET A 1 10.78 -4.31 0.40
N PHE A 2 11.06 -3.96 1.67
CA PHE A 2 10.06 -3.82 2.74
C PHE A 2 10.42 -2.67 3.71
N HIS A 3 9.42 -2.04 4.33
CA HIS A 3 9.56 -0.94 5.29
C HIS A 3 8.66 -1.16 6.52
N ASP A 4 9.21 -0.98 7.73
CA ASP A 4 8.60 -1.45 8.97
C ASP A 4 7.69 -0.43 9.70
N THR A 5 6.43 -0.79 9.86
CA THR A 5 5.34 0.06 10.39
C THR A 5 4.71 -0.44 11.69
N GLY A 6 5.31 -1.42 12.38
CA GLY A 6 4.72 -2.01 13.60
C GLY A 6 4.57 -1.03 14.77
N VAL A 7 3.51 -1.21 15.56
CA VAL A 7 3.31 -0.59 16.88
C VAL A 7 4.50 -0.91 17.80
N ARG A 8 4.79 -0.04 18.78
CA ARG A 8 5.98 -0.09 19.66
C ARG A 8 5.94 -1.21 20.73
N GLU A 9 5.57 -2.43 20.37
CA GLU A 9 5.62 -3.60 21.26
C GLU A 9 6.46 -4.74 20.66
N GLY A 10 7.48 -5.14 21.41
CA GLY A 10 8.38 -6.26 21.05
C GLY A 10 9.56 -5.86 20.16
N VAL A 11 10.77 -5.91 20.74
CA VAL A 11 12.02 -5.97 19.99
C VAL A 11 12.35 -7.44 19.73
N ALA A 12 12.44 -7.81 18.46
CA ALA A 12 12.87 -9.13 18.03
C ALA A 12 14.36 -9.13 17.63
N ILE A 13 15.00 -10.29 17.78
CA ILE A 13 16.41 -10.52 17.49
C ILE A 13 16.50 -11.32 16.20
N VAL A 14 17.04 -10.71 15.13
CA VAL A 14 17.30 -11.38 13.86
C VAL A 14 18.80 -11.54 13.68
N GLN A 15 19.25 -12.79 13.52
CA GLN A 15 20.59 -13.13 13.09
C GLN A 15 20.59 -13.30 11.57
N LEU A 16 21.46 -12.55 10.89
CA LEU A 16 21.70 -12.70 9.45
C LEU A 16 22.90 -13.64 9.21
N ALA A 17 23.09 -14.09 7.96
CA ALA A 17 24.16 -15.03 7.57
C ALA A 17 25.59 -14.56 7.93
N THR A 18 25.79 -13.26 8.18
CA THR A 18 27.07 -12.65 8.57
C THR A 18 27.36 -12.70 10.08
N SER A 19 26.64 -13.53 10.84
CA SER A 19 26.72 -13.64 12.32
C SER A 19 26.50 -12.34 13.09
N ARG A 20 25.99 -11.28 12.44
CA ARG A 20 25.58 -10.03 13.08
C ARG A 20 24.15 -10.16 13.59
N VAL A 21 23.94 -9.69 14.81
CA VAL A 21 22.64 -9.61 15.47
C VAL A 21 22.05 -8.22 15.28
N PHE A 22 20.81 -8.17 14.80
CA PHE A 22 20.04 -6.94 14.63
C PHE A 22 18.80 -6.95 15.51
N HIS A 23 18.52 -5.81 16.13
CA HIS A 23 17.27 -5.53 16.83
C HIS A 23 16.27 -4.93 15.86
N VAL A 24 15.18 -5.65 15.60
CA VAL A 24 14.10 -5.24 14.69
C VAL A 24 12.77 -5.17 15.45
N ARG A 25 11.77 -4.46 14.94
CA ARG A 25 10.42 -4.52 15.53
C ARG A 25 9.75 -5.82 15.11
N LYS A 26 8.74 -6.25 15.88
CA LYS A 26 7.97 -7.48 15.63
C LYS A 26 7.47 -7.61 14.17
N ASN A 27 6.95 -6.53 13.58
CA ASN A 27 6.40 -6.53 12.23
C ASN A 27 7.45 -6.78 11.13
N LEU A 28 8.71 -6.37 11.35
CA LEU A 28 9.83 -6.69 10.48
C LEU A 28 10.33 -8.12 10.67
N ASP A 29 10.40 -8.61 11.91
CA ASP A 29 10.74 -10.02 12.18
C ASP A 29 9.73 -10.97 11.51
N THR A 30 8.43 -10.69 11.60
CA THR A 30 7.39 -11.55 11.01
C THR A 30 7.37 -11.47 9.49
N ALA A 31 7.58 -10.28 8.89
CA ALA A 31 7.81 -10.14 7.45
C ALA A 31 9.02 -10.97 6.98
N LEU A 32 10.18 -10.84 7.64
CA LEU A 32 11.41 -11.56 7.29
C LEU A 32 11.25 -13.08 7.43
N ARG A 33 10.51 -13.58 8.42
CA ARG A 33 10.17 -15.00 8.54
C ARG A 33 9.29 -15.46 7.39
N GLN A 34 8.27 -14.69 7.04
CA GLN A 34 7.32 -15.00 5.98
C GLN A 34 7.93 -14.91 4.56
N PHE A 35 9.03 -14.17 4.38
CA PHE A 35 9.73 -14.07 3.10
C PHE A 35 10.79 -15.16 2.88
N ARG A 36 11.15 -15.96 3.91
CA ARG A 36 12.11 -17.07 3.76
C ARG A 36 11.53 -18.18 2.88
N SER A 37 12.31 -18.59 1.89
CA SER A 37 12.08 -19.83 1.15
C SER A 37 12.87 -20.96 1.81
N PRO A 38 12.30 -22.18 1.97
CA PRO A 38 13.05 -23.34 2.42
C PRO A 38 13.93 -23.95 1.31
N TYR A 39 13.82 -23.45 0.06
CA TYR A 39 14.48 -24.01 -1.13
C TYR A 39 15.55 -23.09 -1.73
N SER A 40 15.64 -21.83 -1.31
CA SER A 40 16.49 -20.82 -1.94
C SER A 40 16.78 -19.65 -1.00
N ASP A 41 17.96 -19.05 -1.13
CA ASP A 41 18.24 -17.77 -0.49
C ASP A 41 17.33 -16.67 -1.07
N VAL A 42 16.87 -15.76 -0.21
CA VAL A 42 16.00 -14.64 -0.58
C VAL A 42 16.66 -13.33 -0.20
N ASN A 43 17.13 -12.58 -1.20
CA ASN A 43 17.75 -11.28 -1.01
C ASN A 43 16.67 -10.22 -0.74
N VAL A 44 16.62 -9.71 0.50
CA VAL A 44 15.65 -8.68 0.91
C VAL A 44 16.39 -7.42 1.34
N TRP A 45 16.14 -6.31 0.63
CA TRP A 45 16.50 -4.98 1.13
C TRP A 45 15.40 -4.46 2.06
N VAL A 46 15.82 -3.96 3.23
CA VAL A 46 15.00 -3.30 4.24
C VAL A 46 15.78 -2.12 4.80
N ASP A 47 15.19 -0.93 4.86
CA ASP A 47 15.85 0.30 5.30
C ASP A 47 16.44 0.19 6.72
N ALA A 48 15.69 -0.44 7.64
CA ALA A 48 16.10 -0.68 9.02
C ALA A 48 17.31 -1.61 9.18
N LEU A 49 17.70 -2.37 8.15
CA LEU A 49 18.83 -3.31 8.17
C LEU A 49 19.95 -2.94 7.19
N CYS A 50 19.61 -2.39 6.04
CA CYS A 50 20.53 -2.09 4.94
C CYS A 50 21.11 -0.67 4.99
N ILE A 51 20.52 0.23 5.80
CA ILE A 51 21.05 1.58 6.05
C ILE A 51 21.60 1.62 7.48
N ASN A 52 22.80 2.15 7.66
CA ASN A 52 23.35 2.43 8.97
C ASN A 52 22.59 3.58 9.65
N GLN A 53 21.56 3.23 10.44
CA GLN A 53 20.71 4.18 11.16
C GLN A 53 21.48 5.05 12.20
N ARG A 54 22.77 4.78 12.46
CA ARG A 54 23.64 5.57 13.34
C ARG A 54 24.50 6.60 12.59
N ASP A 55 24.63 6.48 11.28
CA ASP A 55 25.37 7.44 10.44
C ASP A 55 24.37 8.36 9.71
N ASN A 56 24.28 9.60 10.17
CA ASN A 56 23.40 10.61 9.58
C ASN A 56 23.84 11.11 8.20
N ILE A 57 25.09 10.86 7.79
CA ILE A 57 25.58 11.15 6.44
C ILE A 57 25.14 10.02 5.51
N GLU A 58 25.47 8.77 5.88
CA GLU A 58 25.05 7.58 5.12
C GLU A 58 23.52 7.53 4.98
N LYS A 59 22.77 7.76 6.06
CA LYS A 59 21.30 7.78 6.03
C LYS A 59 20.76 8.79 5.01
N LYS A 60 21.31 10.02 4.96
CA LYS A 60 20.89 11.03 3.99
C LYS A 60 21.23 10.62 2.56
N THR A 61 22.41 10.07 2.33
CA THR A 61 22.82 9.56 1.02
C THR A 61 21.93 8.41 0.56
N GLN A 62 21.63 7.44 1.43
CA GLN A 62 20.75 6.31 1.10
C GLN A 62 19.30 6.76 0.86
N VAL A 63 18.76 7.68 1.67
CA VAL A 63 17.43 8.27 1.44
C VAL A 63 17.37 9.01 0.10
N SER A 64 18.41 9.76 -0.26
CA SER A 64 18.50 10.43 -1.56
C SER A 64 18.57 9.47 -2.76
N ARG A 65 18.91 8.20 -2.52
CA ARG A 65 19.00 7.12 -3.52
C ARG A 65 17.85 6.11 -3.44
N MET A 66 16.85 6.31 -2.57
CA MET A 66 15.70 5.40 -2.46
C MET A 66 15.00 5.18 -3.81
N ASN A 67 14.97 6.22 -4.65
CA ASN A 67 14.46 6.14 -6.02
C ASN A 67 15.19 5.11 -6.89
N GLU A 68 16.53 5.08 -6.84
CA GLU A 68 17.33 4.08 -7.55
C GLU A 68 16.96 2.68 -7.04
N ILE A 69 16.95 2.48 -5.71
CA ILE A 69 16.73 1.18 -5.07
C ILE A 69 15.35 0.59 -5.42
N TYR A 70 14.26 1.37 -5.33
CA TYR A 70 12.92 0.89 -5.74
C TYR A 70 12.84 0.62 -7.25
N SER A 71 13.54 1.41 -8.07
CA SER A 71 13.57 1.21 -9.52
C SER A 71 14.41 0.01 -9.97
N GLU A 72 15.46 -0.34 -9.21
CA GLU A 72 16.37 -1.44 -9.50
C GLU A 72 15.86 -2.78 -8.94
N ALA A 73 15.08 -2.77 -7.86
CA ALA A 73 14.43 -3.95 -7.30
C ALA A 73 13.65 -4.77 -8.36
N GLU A 74 13.76 -6.10 -8.25
CA GLU A 74 12.94 -7.03 -9.03
C GLU A 74 11.47 -6.97 -8.57
N GLU A 75 11.25 -6.94 -7.25
CA GLU A 75 9.93 -6.88 -6.63
C GLU A 75 9.91 -6.05 -5.34
N VAL A 76 8.92 -5.16 -5.24
CA VAL A 76 8.55 -4.44 -4.03
C VAL A 76 7.38 -5.18 -3.36
N VAL A 77 7.55 -5.54 -2.08
CA VAL A 77 6.54 -6.32 -1.34
C VAL A 77 5.94 -5.43 -0.26
N VAL A 78 4.70 -5.01 -0.49
CA VAL A 78 3.88 -4.26 0.46
C VAL A 78 3.36 -5.24 1.49
N TRP A 79 3.99 -5.29 2.67
CA TRP A 79 3.55 -6.16 3.75
C TRP A 79 2.70 -5.40 4.76
N LEU A 80 1.47 -5.89 4.94
CA LEU A 80 0.40 -5.31 5.75
C LEU A 80 0.32 -5.93 7.17
N GLY A 81 1.32 -6.73 7.58
CA GLY A 81 1.34 -7.47 8.83
C GLY A 81 0.97 -8.95 8.69
N GLU A 82 0.95 -9.67 9.82
CA GLU A 82 0.69 -11.12 9.92
C GLU A 82 -0.71 -11.55 9.43
N GLY A 83 -1.64 -10.61 9.27
CA GLY A 83 -3.03 -10.88 8.95
C GLY A 83 -3.85 -11.31 10.17
N ASN A 84 -5.11 -11.67 9.91
CA ASN A 84 -6.05 -12.19 10.89
C ASN A 84 -7.00 -13.22 10.23
N THR A 85 -8.01 -13.68 10.95
CA THR A 85 -9.03 -14.62 10.44
C THR A 85 -9.91 -14.04 9.32
N GLU A 86 -9.92 -12.73 9.13
CA GLU A 86 -10.64 -12.03 8.07
C GLU A 86 -9.79 -11.89 6.79
N THR A 87 -8.47 -11.79 6.88
CA THR A 87 -7.54 -11.55 5.76
C THR A 87 -7.81 -12.43 4.52
N ARG A 88 -8.00 -13.74 4.70
CA ARG A 88 -8.33 -14.67 3.61
C ARG A 88 -9.71 -14.40 2.99
N LYS A 89 -10.69 -13.95 3.78
CA LYS A 89 -12.01 -13.53 3.30
C LYS A 89 -11.88 -12.22 2.49
N THR A 90 -11.10 -11.26 2.98
CA THR A 90 -10.83 -9.99 2.29
C THR A 90 -10.17 -10.21 0.93
N PHE A 91 -9.10 -11.01 0.85
CA PHE A 91 -8.43 -11.29 -0.42
C PHE A 91 -9.31 -12.09 -1.39
N LYS A 92 -10.16 -13.00 -0.89
CA LYS A 92 -11.17 -13.66 -1.73
C LYS A 92 -12.18 -12.66 -2.30
N LEU A 93 -12.68 -11.73 -1.49
CA LEU A 93 -13.61 -10.69 -1.93
C LEU A 93 -12.99 -9.76 -2.98
N LEU A 94 -11.76 -9.29 -2.78
CA LEU A 94 -11.04 -8.49 -3.77
C LEU A 94 -10.94 -9.21 -5.13
N ARG A 95 -10.61 -10.50 -5.14
CA ARG A 95 -10.59 -11.31 -6.37
C ARG A 95 -11.98 -11.46 -7.02
N SER A 96 -13.04 -11.55 -6.22
CA SER A 96 -14.42 -11.60 -6.74
C SER A 96 -14.83 -10.27 -7.38
N ILE A 97 -14.42 -9.13 -6.84
CA ILE A 97 -14.76 -7.79 -7.35
C ILE A 97 -14.16 -7.52 -8.74
N LEU A 98 -12.98 -8.07 -9.02
CA LEU A 98 -12.35 -8.01 -10.35
C LEU A 98 -13.17 -8.68 -11.46
N ASN A 99 -14.10 -9.58 -11.11
CA ASN A 99 -15.08 -10.10 -12.06
C ASN A 99 -16.36 -9.26 -11.98
N LEU A 100 -16.60 -8.43 -13.00
CA LEU A 100 -17.77 -7.54 -13.07
C LEU A 100 -19.12 -8.28 -12.90
N GLN A 101 -19.24 -9.53 -13.38
CA GLN A 101 -20.47 -10.31 -13.22
C GLN A 101 -20.69 -10.77 -11.77
N GLU A 102 -19.61 -11.04 -11.03
CA GLU A 102 -19.68 -11.37 -9.60
C GLU A 102 -19.87 -10.10 -8.76
N LEU A 103 -19.25 -8.98 -9.14
CA LEU A 103 -19.48 -7.66 -8.54
C LEU A 103 -20.95 -7.25 -8.60
N ASP A 104 -21.59 -7.31 -9.78
CA ASP A 104 -23.01 -6.95 -9.93
C ASP A 104 -23.95 -7.90 -9.14
N LYS A 105 -23.53 -9.13 -8.83
CA LYS A 105 -24.25 -10.04 -7.91
C LYS A 105 -24.04 -9.63 -6.45
N LEU A 106 -22.80 -9.34 -6.06
CA LEU A 106 -22.42 -8.94 -4.69
C LEU A 106 -23.07 -7.62 -4.26
N ILE A 107 -23.24 -6.66 -5.18
CA ILE A 107 -23.92 -5.38 -4.91
C ILE A 107 -25.42 -5.60 -4.63
N LYS A 108 -26.04 -6.57 -5.30
CA LYS A 108 -27.49 -6.87 -5.16
C LYS A 108 -27.81 -7.71 -3.92
N ASP A 109 -26.82 -8.37 -3.32
CA ASP A 109 -26.98 -9.20 -2.11
C ASP A 109 -26.83 -8.33 -0.84
N THR A 110 -27.97 -7.90 -0.29
CA THR A 110 -28.04 -7.07 0.91
C THR A 110 -27.51 -7.76 2.18
N ASN A 111 -27.25 -9.07 2.15
CA ASN A 111 -26.68 -9.80 3.28
C ASN A 111 -25.14 -9.78 3.29
N LYS A 112 -24.50 -9.00 2.41
CA LYS A 112 -23.03 -8.90 2.27
C LYS A 112 -22.40 -7.71 2.97
N TYR A 113 -23.14 -6.95 3.79
CA TYR A 113 -22.63 -5.78 4.53
C TYR A 113 -21.27 -6.03 5.20
N GLU A 114 -21.16 -7.11 5.98
CA GLU A 114 -19.94 -7.49 6.70
C GLU A 114 -18.75 -7.73 5.77
N GLN A 115 -19.00 -8.16 4.53
CA GLN A 115 -17.95 -8.42 3.55
C GLN A 115 -17.38 -7.10 3.01
N TRP A 116 -18.22 -6.12 2.69
CA TRP A 116 -17.78 -4.78 2.29
C TRP A 116 -16.97 -4.08 3.39
N MET A 117 -17.35 -4.28 4.66
CA MET A 117 -16.57 -3.77 5.80
C MET A 117 -15.15 -4.36 5.89
N LEU A 118 -14.86 -5.51 5.27
CA LEU A 118 -13.49 -6.05 5.21
C LEU A 118 -12.56 -5.20 4.34
N ILE A 119 -13.08 -4.63 3.25
CA ILE A 119 -12.32 -3.74 2.35
C ILE A 119 -12.07 -2.41 3.06
N VAL A 120 -13.09 -1.87 3.72
CA VAL A 120 -12.96 -0.67 4.57
C VAL A 120 -11.88 -0.84 5.64
N LYS A 121 -11.90 -1.95 6.40
CA LYS A 121 -10.87 -2.25 7.42
C LYS A 121 -9.47 -2.30 6.82
N LEU A 122 -9.32 -2.93 5.65
CA LEU A 122 -8.07 -3.04 4.91
C LEU A 122 -7.55 -1.67 4.44
N MET A 123 -8.40 -0.83 3.86
CA MET A 123 -8.04 0.52 3.37
C MET A 123 -7.66 1.50 4.49
N ARG A 124 -8.07 1.20 5.72
CA ARG A 124 -7.71 1.93 6.95
C ARG A 124 -6.39 1.48 7.60
N LEU A 125 -5.68 0.49 7.04
CA LEU A 125 -4.42 0.04 7.62
C LEU A 125 -3.35 1.15 7.57
N PRO A 126 -2.54 1.36 8.64
CA PRO A 126 -1.54 2.45 8.72
C PRO A 126 -0.47 2.47 7.62
N TRP A 127 -0.34 1.40 6.84
CA TRP A 127 0.55 1.41 5.68
C TRP A 127 0.04 2.39 4.60
N PHE A 128 -1.28 2.48 4.39
CA PHE A 128 -1.89 3.33 3.36
C PHE A 128 -1.84 4.83 3.67
N THR A 129 -1.48 5.23 4.90
CA THR A 129 -1.33 6.65 5.28
C THR A 129 0.10 7.17 5.08
N ARG A 130 1.10 6.32 4.82
CA ARG A 130 2.52 6.74 4.77
C ARG A 130 2.91 7.35 3.42
N ARG A 131 3.28 8.64 3.36
CA ARG A 131 3.62 9.33 2.10
C ARG A 131 4.67 8.65 1.22
N TRP A 132 5.66 7.99 1.82
CA TRP A 132 6.71 7.27 1.08
C TRP A 132 6.18 6.15 0.16
N VAL A 133 5.05 5.50 0.48
CA VAL A 133 4.50 4.34 -0.28
C VAL A 133 4.23 4.64 -1.75
N ILE A 134 3.98 5.91 -2.06
CA ILE A 134 3.78 6.42 -3.40
C ILE A 134 5.04 6.19 -4.24
N GLN A 135 6.21 6.52 -3.69
CA GLN A 135 7.51 6.27 -4.33
C GLN A 135 7.78 4.78 -4.49
N GLU A 136 7.50 4.00 -3.44
CA GLU A 136 7.72 2.55 -3.42
C GLU A 136 6.96 1.84 -4.56
N LEU A 137 5.70 2.22 -4.76
CA LEU A 137 4.82 1.64 -5.78
C LEU A 137 5.02 2.22 -7.18
N ALA A 138 5.25 3.53 -7.28
CA ALA A 138 5.46 4.20 -8.56
C ALA A 138 6.69 3.66 -9.28
N LEU A 139 7.82 3.56 -8.55
CA LEU A 139 9.10 3.13 -9.12
C LEU A 139 9.24 1.61 -9.23
N ALA A 140 8.38 0.83 -8.57
CA ALA A 140 8.41 -0.63 -8.65
C ALA A 140 8.21 -1.15 -10.08
N LYS A 141 9.15 -2.00 -10.53
CA LYS A 141 8.99 -2.84 -11.72
C LYS A 141 7.84 -3.84 -11.56
N LYS A 142 7.71 -4.39 -10.35
CA LYS A 142 6.65 -5.29 -9.91
C LYS A 142 6.37 -4.97 -8.45
N ALA A 143 5.10 -4.75 -8.10
CA ALA A 143 4.66 -4.54 -6.74
C ALA A 143 3.60 -5.59 -6.37
N THR A 144 3.72 -6.16 -5.17
CA THR A 144 2.81 -7.19 -4.62
C THR A 144 2.38 -6.79 -3.22
N VAL A 145 1.08 -6.77 -2.99
CA VAL A 145 0.48 -6.65 -1.66
C VAL A 145 0.45 -8.02 -1.00
N GLN A 146 0.94 -8.09 0.23
CA GLN A 146 0.93 -9.29 1.06
C GLN A 146 0.34 -8.97 2.44
N TRP A 147 -0.60 -9.79 2.89
CA TRP A 147 -1.14 -9.74 4.24
C TRP A 147 -1.15 -11.17 4.80
N GLY A 148 -0.27 -11.45 5.75
CA GLY A 148 -0.01 -12.81 6.22
C GLY A 148 0.35 -13.77 5.05
N PRO A 149 -0.40 -14.87 4.87
CA PRO A 149 -0.16 -15.81 3.77
C PRO A 149 -0.72 -15.33 2.41
N GLU A 150 -1.65 -14.37 2.40
CA GLU A 150 -2.34 -13.95 1.17
C GLU A 150 -1.50 -12.93 0.37
N ARG A 151 -1.43 -13.10 -0.95
CA ARG A 151 -0.67 -12.24 -1.88
C ARG A 151 -1.50 -11.85 -3.11
N MET A 152 -1.36 -10.61 -3.57
CA MET A 152 -2.04 -10.05 -4.75
C MET A 152 -1.13 -9.03 -5.44
N LEU A 153 -1.11 -8.97 -6.77
CA LEU A 153 -0.36 -7.94 -7.49
C LEU A 153 -0.95 -6.56 -7.17
N TRP A 154 -0.11 -5.51 -7.10
CA TRP A 154 -0.60 -4.15 -6.85
C TRP A 154 -1.62 -3.71 -7.90
N LYS A 155 -1.46 -4.14 -9.16
CA LYS A 155 -2.43 -3.85 -10.23
C LYS A 155 -3.81 -4.42 -9.91
N ASP A 156 -3.90 -5.73 -9.67
CA ASP A 156 -5.15 -6.41 -9.30
C ASP A 156 -5.78 -5.80 -8.04
N PHE A 157 -4.94 -5.39 -7.07
CA PHE A 157 -5.39 -4.69 -5.87
C PHE A 157 -5.99 -3.32 -6.19
N ALA A 158 -5.28 -2.51 -6.98
CA ALA A 158 -5.71 -1.18 -7.38
C ALA A 158 -7.00 -1.22 -8.21
N ASP A 159 -7.08 -2.13 -9.18
CA ASP A 159 -8.28 -2.35 -10.01
C ASP A 159 -9.49 -2.75 -9.12
N ALA A 160 -9.29 -3.64 -8.13
CA ALA A 160 -10.36 -4.06 -7.22
C ALA A 160 -10.85 -2.92 -6.29
N ILE A 161 -9.93 -2.09 -5.79
CA ILE A 161 -10.28 -0.90 -5.01
C ILE A 161 -11.00 0.13 -5.90
N ALA A 162 -10.47 0.45 -7.08
CA ALA A 162 -11.12 1.39 -8.00
C ALA A 162 -12.56 0.98 -8.37
N LEU A 163 -12.81 -0.31 -8.59
CA LEU A 163 -14.16 -0.85 -8.81
C LEU A 163 -15.07 -0.71 -7.58
N PHE A 164 -14.56 -1.00 -6.38
CA PHE A 164 -15.30 -0.80 -5.13
C PHE A 164 -15.70 0.67 -4.93
N MET A 165 -14.82 1.60 -5.27
CA MET A 165 -15.05 3.04 -5.10
C MET A 165 -15.99 3.60 -6.17
N THR A 166 -15.84 3.16 -7.43
CA THR A 166 -16.74 3.54 -8.53
C THR A 166 -18.18 3.12 -8.27
N ARG A 167 -18.39 1.99 -7.61
CA ARG A 167 -19.71 1.45 -7.23
C ARG A 167 -20.09 1.77 -5.78
N HIS A 168 -19.36 2.63 -5.07
CA HIS A 168 -19.57 2.87 -3.65
C HIS A 168 -20.99 3.38 -3.35
N ASP A 169 -21.50 4.31 -4.16
CA ASP A 169 -22.82 4.90 -3.92
C ASP A 169 -23.96 3.90 -4.20
N GLU A 170 -23.78 3.00 -5.17
CA GLU A 170 -24.68 1.84 -5.35
C GLU A 170 -24.65 0.94 -4.11
N ILE A 171 -23.45 0.54 -3.66
CA ILE A 171 -23.25 -0.31 -2.47
C ILE A 171 -23.91 0.33 -1.25
N LYS A 172 -23.66 1.61 -0.99
CA LYS A 172 -24.28 2.40 0.09
C LYS A 172 -25.81 2.41 -0.03
N ALA A 173 -26.36 2.74 -1.20
CA ALA A 173 -27.81 2.80 -1.42
C ALA A 173 -28.52 1.43 -1.31
N TYR A 174 -27.85 0.31 -1.57
CA TYR A 174 -28.41 -1.03 -1.32
C TYR A 174 -28.36 -1.42 0.17
N LEU A 175 -27.38 -0.92 0.92
CA LEU A 175 -27.18 -1.25 2.34
C LEU A 175 -27.96 -0.34 3.30
N GLU A 176 -28.28 0.89 2.90
CA GLU A 176 -29.12 1.84 3.66
C GLU A 176 -30.63 1.56 3.54
N LYS A 177 -31.04 0.57 2.71
CA LYS A 177 -32.45 0.14 2.65
C LYS A 177 -32.87 -0.40 4.03
N PRO A 178 -33.97 0.10 4.62
CA PRO A 178 -34.29 -0.18 6.00
C PRO A 178 -34.56 -1.68 6.21
N LYS A 179 -33.66 -2.33 6.96
CA LYS A 179 -33.94 -3.64 7.55
C LYS A 179 -35.12 -3.51 8.50
N THR A 180 -35.91 -4.58 8.62
CA THR A 180 -37.03 -4.67 9.56
C THR A 180 -36.57 -4.44 11.01
N PHE A 181 -37.50 -3.96 11.83
CA PHE A 181 -37.30 -3.12 13.03
C PHE A 181 -36.59 -3.77 14.25
N SER A 182 -35.83 -4.85 14.08
CA SER A 182 -35.36 -5.71 15.20
C SER A 182 -33.95 -5.41 15.73
N ASP A 183 -32.95 -5.24 14.87
CA ASP A 183 -31.53 -5.24 15.29
C ASP A 183 -30.95 -3.82 15.42
N LYS A 184 -31.43 -3.07 16.42
CA LYS A 184 -30.90 -1.75 16.81
C LYS A 184 -29.98 -1.84 18.03
N GLN A 185 -28.92 -2.64 17.93
CA GLN A 185 -27.75 -2.52 18.81
C GLN A 185 -26.47 -2.90 18.01
N ASP A 186 -25.41 -2.11 18.22
CA ASP A 186 -24.02 -2.30 17.78
C ASP A 186 -23.62 -2.10 16.30
N HIS A 187 -24.52 -1.66 15.40
CA HIS A 187 -24.18 -1.36 13.99
C HIS A 187 -23.70 0.08 13.70
N ASP A 188 -23.06 0.77 14.66
CA ASP A 188 -22.59 2.16 14.52
C ASP A 188 -21.39 2.37 13.58
N ALA A 189 -20.80 1.29 13.04
CA ALA A 189 -19.80 1.38 11.97
C ALA A 189 -20.48 1.58 10.60
N HIS A 190 -21.20 2.70 10.46
CA HIS A 190 -21.99 3.06 9.28
C HIS A 190 -21.10 3.22 8.05
N LEU A 191 -21.27 2.38 7.02
CA LEU A 191 -20.58 2.55 5.73
C LEU A 191 -20.82 3.96 5.16
N GLY A 192 -22.01 4.51 5.39
CA GLY A 192 -22.39 5.86 4.97
C GLY A 192 -21.65 7.03 5.62
N LEU A 193 -20.95 6.82 6.75
CA LEU A 193 -20.06 7.81 7.40
C LEU A 193 -18.61 7.73 6.91
N ILE A 194 -18.29 6.77 6.05
CA ILE A 194 -16.94 6.56 5.53
C ILE A 194 -16.87 7.29 4.20
N GLU A 195 -16.31 8.51 4.21
CA GLU A 195 -15.93 9.18 2.97
C GLU A 195 -14.79 8.37 2.32
N PRO A 196 -15.05 7.59 1.25
CA PRO A 196 -14.04 6.66 0.75
C PRO A 196 -12.90 7.42 0.07
N GLN A 197 -13.23 8.60 -0.46
CA GLN A 197 -12.32 9.59 -1.03
C GLN A 197 -11.27 10.09 0.00
N ALA A 198 -11.57 10.01 1.30
CA ALA A 198 -10.66 10.37 2.39
C ALA A 198 -9.78 9.20 2.88
N LEU A 199 -9.96 7.99 2.34
CA LEU A 199 -9.08 6.86 2.65
C LEU A 199 -7.80 6.96 1.80
N GLY A 200 -6.62 7.02 2.45
CA GLY A 200 -5.33 7.11 1.76
C GLY A 200 -5.08 6.01 0.73
N ALA A 201 -5.71 4.83 0.90
CA ALA A 201 -5.71 3.77 -0.10
C ALA A 201 -6.36 4.18 -1.44
N ASN A 202 -7.42 4.99 -1.42
CA ASN A 202 -8.03 5.55 -2.63
C ASN A 202 -7.07 6.47 -3.34
N THR A 203 -6.57 7.48 -2.61
CA THR A 203 -5.63 8.47 -3.15
C THR A 203 -4.37 7.79 -3.68
N LEU A 204 -3.93 6.68 -3.07
CA LEU A 204 -2.80 5.89 -3.54
C LEU A 204 -3.09 5.13 -4.84
N VAL A 205 -4.29 4.59 -5.00
CA VAL A 205 -4.74 3.95 -6.26
C VAL A 205 -4.87 5.00 -7.36
N ASP A 206 -5.53 6.12 -7.09
CA ASP A 206 -5.66 7.24 -8.04
C ASP A 206 -4.29 7.80 -8.44
N ALA A 207 -3.39 7.98 -7.46
CA ALA A 207 -2.01 8.42 -7.69
C ALA A 207 -1.22 7.41 -8.55
N THR A 208 -1.19 6.14 -8.16
CA THR A 208 -0.39 5.13 -8.87
C THR A 208 -0.93 4.80 -10.26
N THR A 209 -2.20 5.10 -10.53
CA THR A 209 -2.85 4.94 -11.84
C THR A 209 -2.65 6.17 -12.75
N ASN A 210 -2.82 7.39 -12.23
CA ASN A 210 -2.93 8.60 -13.07
C ASN A 210 -1.65 9.44 -13.17
N LEU A 211 -0.65 9.25 -12.30
CA LEU A 211 0.55 10.11 -12.29
C LEU A 211 1.63 9.72 -13.31
N PHE A 212 1.57 8.49 -13.83
CA PHE A 212 2.64 7.90 -14.64
C PHE A 212 2.09 7.18 -15.86
N ARG A 213 2.65 7.45 -17.04
CA ARG A 213 2.53 6.53 -18.17
C ARG A 213 3.57 5.43 -17.98
N ARG A 214 3.15 4.16 -17.99
CA ARG A 214 4.06 3.02 -18.00
C ARG A 214 4.38 2.59 -19.43
N SER A 215 5.56 2.00 -19.63
CA SER A 215 5.99 1.37 -20.89
C SER A 215 5.06 0.23 -21.31
N ASP A 216 5.12 -0.20 -22.57
CA ASP A 216 4.28 -1.27 -23.13
C ASP A 216 4.41 -2.62 -22.39
N ASP A 217 5.52 -2.85 -21.68
CA ASP A 217 5.73 -4.04 -20.82
C ASP A 217 5.17 -3.88 -19.39
N GLY A 218 4.68 -2.69 -19.03
CA GLY A 218 4.17 -2.31 -17.71
C GLY A 218 5.23 -2.09 -16.61
N LYS A 219 6.52 -2.33 -16.89
CA LYS A 219 7.56 -2.44 -15.85
C LYS A 219 8.33 -1.14 -15.57
N ARG A 220 8.22 -0.11 -16.41
CA ARG A 220 8.95 1.15 -16.22
C ARG A 220 7.99 2.32 -16.36
N ILE A 221 8.24 3.38 -15.61
CA ILE A 221 7.66 4.69 -15.92
C ILE A 221 8.31 5.17 -17.22
N GLN A 222 7.48 5.42 -18.23
CA GLN A 222 7.86 6.03 -19.49
C GLN A 222 7.77 7.55 -19.39
N ASP A 223 6.61 8.07 -18.96
CA ASP A 223 6.38 9.50 -18.75
C ASP A 223 5.90 9.79 -17.33
N ARG A 224 6.41 10.89 -16.76
CA ARG A 224 5.91 11.49 -15.52
C ARG A 224 4.98 12.63 -15.91
N LEU A 225 3.73 12.59 -15.46
CA LEU A 225 2.68 13.45 -16.01
C LEU A 225 2.48 14.76 -15.21
N VAL A 226 3.02 14.82 -13.98
CA VAL A 226 2.65 15.84 -12.99
C VAL A 226 3.88 16.58 -12.46
N ASP A 227 3.72 17.89 -12.21
CA ASP A 227 4.74 18.77 -11.61
C ASP A 227 4.82 18.58 -10.09
N LEU A 228 5.95 18.95 -9.50
CA LEU A 228 6.21 18.80 -8.06
C LEU A 228 5.14 19.49 -7.19
N GLU A 229 4.71 20.69 -7.58
CA GLU A 229 3.68 21.47 -6.86
C GLU A 229 2.35 20.72 -6.78
N VAL A 230 1.91 20.13 -7.90
CA VAL A 230 0.63 19.41 -7.98
C VAL A 230 0.72 18.06 -7.25
N LEU A 231 1.87 17.37 -7.32
CA LEU A 231 2.12 16.17 -6.51
C LEU A 231 2.06 16.48 -5.01
N VAL A 232 2.80 17.48 -4.55
CA VAL A 232 2.80 17.89 -3.13
C VAL A 232 1.40 18.30 -2.67
N SER A 233 0.69 19.11 -3.48
CA SER A 233 -0.64 19.63 -3.11
C SER A 233 -1.72 18.53 -3.05
N SER A 234 -1.74 17.63 -4.04
CA SER A 234 -2.72 16.51 -4.07
C SER A 234 -2.46 15.46 -2.98
N MET A 235 -1.21 15.31 -2.54
CA MET A 235 -0.81 14.30 -1.54
C MET A 235 -0.71 14.85 -0.11
N PHE A 236 -0.91 16.16 0.08
CA PHE A 236 -0.77 16.80 1.39
C PHE A 236 -1.82 16.29 2.40
N LEU A 237 -3.06 16.10 1.96
CA LEU A 237 -4.20 15.76 2.82
C LEU A 237 -4.35 14.27 3.13
N ALA A 238 -3.94 13.39 2.20
CA ALA A 238 -4.18 11.95 2.30
C ALA A 238 -3.05 11.15 2.97
N PHE A 239 -1.85 11.72 3.06
CA PHE A 239 -0.66 11.01 3.53
C PHE A 239 0.10 11.76 4.62
N GLU A 240 0.41 11.06 5.70
CA GLU A 240 1.26 11.52 6.80
C GLU A 240 2.74 11.49 6.41
N ALA A 241 3.48 12.47 6.94
CA ALA A 241 4.94 12.54 6.89
C ALA A 241 5.47 12.85 8.29
N SER A 242 6.33 11.98 8.82
CA SER A 242 6.87 12.13 10.18
C SER A 242 7.91 13.25 10.28
N GLU A 243 8.66 13.51 9.21
CA GLU A 243 9.52 14.69 9.07
C GLU A 243 8.93 15.64 8.01
N PRO A 244 8.86 16.97 8.23
CA PRO A 244 8.29 17.90 7.26
C PRO A 244 8.95 17.86 5.87
N ARG A 245 10.22 17.44 5.81
CA ARG A 245 11.02 17.31 4.58
C ARG A 245 10.55 16.16 3.68
N ASP A 246 9.98 15.11 4.26
CA ASP A 246 9.48 13.94 3.53
C ASP A 246 8.29 14.29 2.62
N THR A 247 7.59 15.39 2.93
CA THR A 247 6.60 16.03 2.04
C THR A 247 7.13 16.25 0.62
N ILE A 248 8.41 16.60 0.49
CA ILE A 248 9.03 16.86 -0.80
C ILE A 248 9.79 15.61 -1.26
N TYR A 249 10.65 15.03 -0.41
CA TYR A 249 11.54 13.94 -0.84
C TYR A 249 10.81 12.67 -1.33
N ALA A 250 9.67 12.32 -0.75
CA ALA A 250 8.88 11.15 -1.18
C ALA A 250 8.32 11.29 -2.61
N VAL A 251 8.15 12.51 -3.12
CA VAL A 251 7.55 12.80 -4.43
C VAL A 251 8.52 13.48 -5.41
N LEU A 252 9.67 13.95 -4.91
CA LEU A 252 10.69 14.67 -5.70
C LEU A 252 11.14 13.85 -6.92
N SER A 253 11.36 12.54 -6.75
CA SER A 253 11.79 11.66 -7.85
C SER A 253 10.64 11.20 -8.76
N LEU A 254 9.42 11.69 -8.54
CA LEU A 254 8.21 11.34 -9.30
C LEU A 254 7.70 12.50 -10.16
N ALA A 255 8.10 13.72 -9.82
CA ALA A 255 7.78 14.93 -10.57
C ALA A 255 8.50 14.97 -11.92
N LYS A 256 7.90 15.66 -12.91
CA LYS A 256 8.44 15.79 -14.27
C LYS A 256 9.45 16.92 -14.43
N ASP A 257 9.37 17.93 -13.56
CA ASP A 257 10.16 19.17 -13.54
C ASP A 257 11.45 19.08 -12.73
N THR A 258 11.63 18.01 -11.95
CA THR A 258 12.76 17.84 -11.00
C THR A 258 13.95 17.07 -11.56
N MET A 259 13.80 16.36 -12.68
CA MET A 259 14.91 15.69 -13.35
C MET A 259 15.59 16.63 -14.34
N PRO A 260 16.93 16.61 -14.46
CA PRO A 260 17.60 17.33 -15.53
C PRO A 260 17.10 16.81 -16.87
N ARG A 261 16.54 17.70 -17.70
CA ARG A 261 16.17 17.36 -19.08
C ARG A 261 17.41 16.81 -19.79
N PRO A 262 17.30 15.72 -20.57
CA PRO A 262 18.43 15.28 -21.41
C PRO A 262 18.85 16.47 -22.29
N LYS A 263 20.15 16.75 -22.32
CA LYS A 263 20.69 17.80 -23.20
C LYS A 263 20.40 17.38 -24.65
N SER A 264 19.64 18.20 -25.35
CA SER A 264 19.43 18.16 -26.80
C SER A 264 20.72 18.41 -27.55
#